data_AF-A0A6A5AF16-F1
#
_entry.id   AF-A0A6A5AF16-F1
#
_cell.length_a   1.000
_cell.length_b   1.000
_cell.length_c   1.000
_cell.angle_alpha   90.00
_cell.angle_beta   90.00
_cell.angle_gamma   90.00
#
_symmetry.space_group_name_H-M   'P 1'
#
loop_
_entity.id
_entity.type
_entity.pdbx_description
1 polymer ?
#
loop_
_entity_poly.entity_id
_entity_poly.type
_entity_poly.pdbx_seq_one_letter_code
_entity_poly.pdbx_strand_id
1 'polypeptide(L)' 'IFVAFAQLECAEAAANELHGRGFANQTVAVEFMDEAKFTRRDF' A
#
# COMPACT_ATOMS: atom_id res chain seq x y z
N ILE A 1 2.22 -0.54 -7.36
CA ILE A 1 1.36 -1.72 -7.10
C ILE A 1 0.27 -1.23 -6.17
N PHE A 2 -0.99 -1.57 -6.43
CA PHE A 2 -2.11 -1.16 -5.58
C PHE A 2 -2.73 -2.41 -4.96
N VAL A 3 -2.98 -2.36 -3.65
CA VAL A 3 -3.57 -3.46 -2.89
C VAL A 3 -4.74 -2.88 -2.11
N ALA A 4 -5.94 -3.40 -2.37
CA ALA A 4 -7.14 -3.02 -1.64
C ALA A 4 -7.32 -3.95 -0.44
N PHE A 5 -7.50 -3.36 0.74
CA PHE A 5 -7.81 -4.08 1.97
C PHE A 5 -9.25 -3.78 2.38
N ALA A 6 -9.93 -4.77 2.97
CA ALA A 6 -11.29 -4.61 3.47
C ALA A 6 -11.36 -3.83 4.79
N GLN A 7 -10.25 -3.79 5.54
CA GLN A 7 -10.15 -3.14 6.85
C GLN A 7 -8.89 -2.29 6.91
N LEU A 8 -9.00 -1.11 7.52
CA LEU A 8 -7.88 -0.17 7.67
C LEU A 8 -6.75 -0.78 8.51
N GLU A 9 -7.07 -1.49 9.59
CA GLU A 9 -6.09 -2.11 10.48
C GLU A 9 -5.16 -3.09 9.73
N CYS A 10 -5.71 -3.85 8.77
CA CYS A 10 -4.92 -4.74 7.93
C CYS A 10 -3.99 -3.97 6.99
N ALA A 11 -4.46 -2.84 6.44
CA ALA A 11 -3.65 -1.98 5.58
C ALA A 11 -2.51 -1.33 6.35
N GLU A 12 -2.76 -0.87 7.58
CA GLU A 12 -1.75 -0.29 8.47
C GLU A 12 -0.69 -1.30 8.89
N ALA A 13 -1.11 -2.52 9.26
CA ALA A 13 -0.19 -3.60 9.59
C ALA A 13 0.71 -3.95 8.39
N ALA A 14 0.12 -4.10 7.20
CA ALA A 14 0.87 -4.39 5.97
C ALA A 14 1.82 -3.23 5.60
N ALA A 15 1.38 -1.98 5.75
CA ALA A 15 2.21 -0.82 5.46
C ALA A 15 3.43 -0.76 6.39
N ASN A 16 3.24 -0.99 7.69
CA ASN A 16 4.34 -1.01 8.66
C ASN A 16 5.36 -2.12 8.38
N GLU A 17 4.92 -3.30 7.91
CA GLU A 17 5.84 -4.40 7.60
C GLU A 17 6.59 -4.23 6.27
N LEU A 18 5.94 -3.61 5.29
CA LEU A 18 6.50 -3.46 3.95
C LEU A 18 7.33 -2.19 3.79
N HIS A 19 6.99 -1.12 4.51
CA HIS A 19 7.70 0.15 4.40
C HIS A 19 9.16 0.00 4.83
N GLY A 20 10.09 0.30 3.93
CA GLY A 20 11.52 0.17 4.16
C GLY A 20 12.07 -1.25 4.04
N ARG A 21 11.22 -2.25 3.75
CA ARG A 21 11.68 -3.63 3.52
C ARG A 21 12.36 -3.73 2.16
N GLY A 22 13.50 -4.41 2.13
CA GLY A 22 14.21 -4.70 0.88
C GLY A 22 13.52 -5.84 0.12
N PHE A 23 13.12 -5.58 -1.12
CA PHE A 23 12.61 -6.58 -2.04
C PHE A 23 13.37 -6.50 -3.36
N ALA A 24 13.99 -7.61 -3.78
CA ALA A 24 14.76 -7.69 -5.03
C ALA A 24 15.79 -6.53 -5.20
N ASN A 25 16.56 -6.23 -4.15
CA ASN A 25 17.55 -5.14 -4.11
C ASN A 25 16.97 -3.72 -4.26
N GLN A 26 15.66 -3.55 -4.05
CA GLN A 26 14.97 -2.27 -4.02
C GLN A 26 14.29 -2.06 -2.67
N THR A 27 14.25 -0.83 -2.18
CA THR A 27 13.51 -0.47 -0.97
C THR A 27 12.04 -0.28 -1.31
N VAL A 28 11.15 -0.98 -0.62
CA VAL A 28 9.71 -0.83 -0.82
C VAL A 28 9.24 0.43 -0.08
N ALA A 29 8.72 1.40 -0.83
CA ALA A 29 7.98 2.54 -0.30
C ALA A 29 6.48 2.22 -0.33
N VAL A 30 5.79 2.52 0.77
CA VAL A 30 4.34 2.32 0.91
C VAL A 30 3.69 3.65 1.23
N GLU A 31 2.60 3.96 0.52
CA GLU A 31 1.78 5.15 0.73
C GLU A 31 0.30 4.75 0.71
N PHE A 32 -0.51 5.42 1.53
CA PHE A 32 -1.95 5.25 1.52
C PHE A 32 -2.56 6.03 0.35
N MET A 33 -3.50 5.40 -0.33
CA MET A 33 -4.25 6.00 -1.42
C MET A 33 -5.73 6.07 -1.04
N ASP A 34 -6.38 7.17 -1.43
CA ASP A 34 -7.82 7.33 -1.27
C ASP A 34 -8.58 6.30 -2.14
N GLU A 35 -9.56 5.62 -1.53
CA GLU A 35 -10.33 4.55 -2.17
C GLU A 35 -11.08 5.04 -3.42
N ALA A 36 -11.54 6.30 -3.42
CA ALA A 36 -12.26 6.86 -4.56
C ALA A 36 -11.33 7.08 -5.76
N LYS A 37 -10.05 7.39 -5.53
CA LYS A 37 -9.06 7.49 -6.61
C LYS A 37 -8.74 6.12 -7.21
N PHE A 38 -8.59 5.10 -6.36
CA PHE A 38 -8.36 3.73 -6.83
C PHE A 38 -9.55 3.20 -7.65
N THR A 39 -10.78 3.44 -7.18
CA THR A 39 -12.01 3.02 -7.86
C THR A 39 -12.17 3.71 -9.23
N ARG A 40 -11.78 4.98 -9.32
CA ARG A 40 -11.81 5.74 -10.58
C ARG A 40 -10.67 5.39 -11.53
N ARG A 41 -9.71 4.57 -11.10
CA ARG A 41 -8.47 4.28 -11.83
C ARG A 41 -7.73 5.57 -12.22
N ASP A 42 -7.80 6.55 -11.34
CA ASP A 42 -7.12 7.83 -11.46
C ASP A 42 -5.83 7.72 -10.62
N PHE A 43 -4.73 7.37 -11.29
CA PHE A 43 -3.43 7.05 -10.68
C PHE A 43 -2.32 8.00 -11.12
#